data_AF-A0A1Q2KVL8-F1
#
_entry.id   AF-A0A1Q2KVL8-F1
#
_cell.length_a   1.000
_cell.length_b   1.000
_cell.length_c   1.000
_cell.angle_alpha   90.00
_cell.angle_beta   90.00
_cell.angle_gamma   90.00
#
_symmetry.space_group_name_H-M   'P 1'
#
loop_
_entity.id
_entity.type
_entity.pdbx_description
1 polymer ?
#
loop_
_entity_poly.entity_id
_entity_poly.type
_entity_poly.pdbx_seq_one_letter_code
_entity_poly.pdbx_strand_id
1 'polypeptide(L)'
;MDILNRLDPYLTTEDKNLRNFALHILENLPSIKPEWPDRLIRAAIDDPGFSARYLVALANSPVDSAEVPAFKEAVSKLQKTKLFPLRNLVKNLPLAVLVENSKEFSSLFTKEEWAFLVKLSEASKQKTDEMLMETLEKLDASPEYRPDLFDRAKTISRRQVEQDWIDRDILRQSFDLQMQAPYFDFTGIITVYRIKLLKDESFIADLAPLLARDEDILLEEVADALVAFQSDEVIRAIEPFTRIEYPIFTYDVMAQTFSPFAIETMKKHYWSIDDLEMKSVIIKGLTEQLASEGREEIEHFMTFVAKPRIYDTEEQAYGYFTVLGLDHPELGEWKRMASDPRNMDIQFNPLQPTQLTSSSSKAQAVSDKIGRNDPCPCGSGKKYKKCCGK
;
A
#
# COMPACT_ATOMS: atom_id res chain seq x y z
N MET A 1 -3.16 15.28 15.01
CA MET A 1 -2.07 16.30 15.07
C MET A 1 -0.91 15.90 15.98
N ASP A 2 -1.12 15.10 17.04
CA ASP A 2 -0.03 14.70 17.95
C ASP A 2 0.91 13.62 17.37
N ILE A 3 0.39 12.72 16.54
CA ILE A 3 1.14 11.58 15.96
C ILE A 3 2.44 11.99 15.24
N LEU A 4 2.42 13.05 14.44
CA LEU A 4 3.62 13.50 13.70
C LEU A 4 4.75 13.91 14.64
N ASN A 5 4.42 14.61 15.74
CA ASN A 5 5.42 15.02 16.71
C ASN A 5 5.93 13.85 17.54
N ARG A 6 5.07 12.88 17.86
CA ARG A 6 5.46 11.66 18.56
C ARG A 6 6.41 10.80 17.74
N LEU A 7 6.20 10.69 16.42
CA LEU A 7 7.02 9.83 15.57
C LEU A 7 8.38 10.45 15.18
N ASP A 8 8.47 11.78 15.09
CA ASP A 8 9.65 12.50 14.60
C ASP A 8 11.00 12.03 15.19
N PRO A 9 11.14 11.82 16.51
CA PRO A 9 12.39 11.38 17.11
C PRO A 9 12.79 9.95 16.71
N TYR A 10 11.80 9.12 16.36
CA TYR A 10 11.99 7.70 16.08
C TYR A 10 12.27 7.41 14.62
N LEU A 11 11.99 8.34 13.70
CA LEU A 11 12.23 8.12 12.27
C LEU A 11 13.69 7.81 11.94
N THR A 12 14.66 8.33 12.71
CA THR A 12 16.10 8.07 12.51
C THR A 12 16.81 7.62 13.79
N THR A 13 16.08 7.03 14.75
CA THR A 13 16.64 6.58 16.04
C THR A 13 17.54 5.36 15.88
N GLU A 14 18.58 5.18 16.70
CA GLU A 14 19.45 3.98 16.65
C GLU A 14 18.71 2.67 17.02
N ASP A 15 17.56 2.77 17.68
CA ASP A 15 16.69 1.62 17.94
C ASP A 15 15.98 1.17 16.66
N LYS A 16 16.48 0.11 16.03
CA LYS A 16 15.98 -0.38 14.74
C LYS A 16 14.50 -0.79 14.78
N ASN A 17 14.01 -1.32 15.89
CA ASN A 17 12.60 -1.74 16.00
C ASN A 17 11.70 -0.51 16.06
N LEU A 18 12.05 0.50 16.88
CA LEU A 18 11.29 1.75 16.93
C LEU A 18 11.36 2.50 15.60
N ARG A 19 12.51 2.45 14.93
CA ARG A 19 12.69 3.04 13.60
C ARG A 19 11.81 2.36 12.56
N ASN A 20 11.80 1.03 12.51
CA ASN A 20 10.92 0.26 11.62
C ASN A 20 9.46 0.57 11.87
N PHE A 21 9.03 0.53 13.14
CA PHE A 21 7.67 0.85 13.55
C PHE A 21 7.26 2.26 13.09
N ALA A 22 8.09 3.27 13.36
CA ALA A 22 7.80 4.65 12.97
C ALA A 22 7.75 4.84 11.44
N LEU A 23 8.65 4.19 10.70
CA LEU A 23 8.63 4.23 9.23
C LEU A 23 7.45 3.46 8.63
N HIS A 24 6.95 2.41 9.29
CA HIS A 24 5.75 1.71 8.84
C HIS A 24 4.49 2.53 9.04
N ILE A 25 4.37 3.23 10.17
CA ILE A 25 3.27 4.17 10.37
C ILE A 25 3.32 5.27 9.29
N LEU A 26 4.51 5.77 8.98
CA LEU A 26 4.68 6.83 7.97
C LEU A 26 4.09 6.46 6.61
N GLU A 27 4.19 5.20 6.18
CA GLU A 27 3.65 4.71 4.90
C GLU A 27 2.13 4.90 4.77
N ASN A 28 1.43 4.82 5.89
CA ASN A 28 -0.02 4.83 5.97
C ASN A 28 -0.56 6.17 6.47
N LEU A 29 0.31 7.12 6.83
CA LEU A 29 -0.12 8.42 7.32
C LEU A 29 -0.79 9.25 6.21
N PRO A 30 -1.92 9.92 6.50
CA PRO A 30 -2.63 10.72 5.50
C PRO A 30 -1.89 12.01 5.09
N SER A 31 -0.97 12.45 5.94
CA SER A 31 -0.08 13.57 5.71
C SER A 31 1.16 13.44 6.60
N ILE A 32 2.27 14.01 6.16
CA ILE A 32 3.55 14.00 6.88
C ILE A 32 4.11 15.41 7.00
N LYS A 33 5.16 15.60 7.81
CA LYS A 33 5.83 16.89 7.90
C LYS A 33 6.62 17.19 6.60
N PRO A 34 6.60 18.44 6.09
CA PRO A 34 7.28 18.80 4.84
C PRO A 34 8.79 18.51 4.81
N GLU A 35 9.45 18.53 5.96
CA GLU A 35 10.89 18.28 6.07
C GLU A 35 11.27 16.79 6.09
N TRP A 36 10.30 15.87 6.26
CA TRP A 36 10.59 14.44 6.37
C TRP A 36 11.11 13.80 5.08
N PRO A 37 10.55 14.07 3.88
CA PRO A 37 11.07 13.49 2.65
C PRO A 37 12.57 13.74 2.42
N ASP A 38 13.02 14.99 2.46
CA ASP A 38 14.46 15.32 2.31
C ASP A 38 15.30 14.64 3.41
N ARG A 39 14.87 14.72 4.68
CA ARG A 39 15.56 14.06 5.81
C ARG A 39 15.72 12.56 5.60
N LEU A 40 14.67 11.85 5.18
CA LEU A 40 14.68 10.40 5.05
C LEU A 40 15.41 9.95 3.78
N ILE A 41 15.36 10.71 2.69
CA ILE A 41 16.20 10.44 1.50
C ILE A 41 17.69 10.55 1.87
N ARG A 42 18.08 11.55 2.66
CA ARG A 42 19.46 11.70 3.15
C ARG A 42 19.83 10.60 4.14
N ALA A 43 18.93 10.25 5.07
CA ALA A 43 19.16 9.13 5.99
C ALA A 43 19.37 7.81 5.25
N ALA A 44 18.73 7.61 4.10
CA ALA A 44 18.95 6.45 3.25
C ALA A 44 20.36 6.37 2.66
N ILE A 45 21.05 7.51 2.51
CA ILE A 45 22.44 7.59 2.07
C ILE A 45 23.37 7.27 3.25
N ASP A 46 23.09 7.85 4.41
CA ASP A 46 23.95 7.77 5.59
C ASP A 46 23.88 6.41 6.31
N ASP A 47 22.77 5.67 6.16
CA ASP A 47 22.59 4.32 6.69
C ASP A 47 22.29 3.29 5.57
N PRO A 48 23.33 2.70 4.95
CA PRO A 48 23.18 1.69 3.90
C PRO A 48 22.41 0.43 4.35
N GLY A 49 22.42 0.13 5.65
CA GLY A 49 21.73 -1.03 6.22
C GLY A 49 20.21 -0.86 6.22
N PHE A 50 19.74 0.38 6.32
CA PHE A 50 18.31 0.73 6.39
C PHE A 50 17.79 1.51 5.18
N SER A 51 18.67 1.83 4.22
CA SER A 51 18.39 2.64 3.03
C SER A 51 17.07 2.32 2.33
N ALA A 52 16.80 1.04 2.06
CA ALA A 52 15.56 0.64 1.39
C ALA A 52 14.32 0.93 2.23
N ARG A 53 14.37 0.72 3.55
CA ARG A 53 13.25 0.96 4.45
C ARG A 53 12.87 2.43 4.47
N TYR A 54 13.86 3.34 4.54
CA TYR A 54 13.63 4.78 4.45
C TYR A 54 12.94 5.20 3.16
N LEU A 55 13.39 4.66 2.03
CA LEU A 55 12.83 5.01 0.73
C LEU A 55 11.42 4.42 0.54
N VAL A 56 11.18 3.18 0.99
CA VAL A 56 9.84 2.57 0.92
C VAL A 56 8.86 3.30 1.82
N ALA A 57 9.31 3.82 2.98
CA ALA A 57 8.45 4.60 3.88
C ALA A 57 7.81 5.81 3.18
N LEU A 58 8.53 6.41 2.23
CA LEU A 58 8.09 7.58 1.46
C LEU A 58 7.21 7.23 0.25
N ALA A 59 6.86 5.96 -0.01
CA ALA A 59 6.20 5.54 -1.25
C ALA A 59 4.88 6.29 -1.52
N ASN A 60 4.13 6.60 -0.46
CA ASN A 60 2.85 7.33 -0.51
C ASN A 60 2.99 8.81 -0.14
N SER A 61 4.21 9.28 0.16
CA SER A 61 4.45 10.65 0.57
C SER A 61 4.40 11.62 -0.62
N PRO A 62 3.88 12.85 -0.44
CA PRO A 62 4.02 13.87 -1.46
C PRO A 62 5.50 14.22 -1.62
N VAL A 63 6.00 14.16 -2.86
CA VAL A 63 7.33 14.61 -3.25
C VAL A 63 7.22 15.56 -4.43
N ASP A 64 8.01 16.61 -4.42
CA ASP A 64 7.98 17.66 -5.44
C ASP A 64 9.40 18.21 -5.72
N SER A 65 9.48 19.34 -6.39
CA SER A 65 10.71 20.06 -6.72
C SER A 65 11.61 20.34 -5.52
N ALA A 66 11.05 20.42 -4.30
CA ALA A 66 11.80 20.64 -3.06
C ALA A 66 12.79 19.50 -2.74
N GLU A 67 12.44 18.25 -3.07
CA GLU A 67 13.26 17.07 -2.76
C GLU A 67 14.29 16.75 -3.85
N VAL A 68 14.25 17.44 -5.00
CA VAL A 68 15.17 17.20 -6.13
C VAL A 68 16.65 17.22 -5.72
N PRO A 69 17.13 18.14 -4.88
CA PRO A 69 18.53 18.11 -4.42
C PRO A 69 18.89 16.82 -3.67
N ALA A 70 18.02 16.34 -2.78
CA ALA A 70 18.24 15.08 -2.06
C ALA A 70 18.20 13.87 -3.00
N PHE A 71 17.27 13.86 -3.97
CA PHE A 71 17.23 12.80 -4.98
C PHE A 71 18.50 12.75 -5.83
N LYS A 72 19.00 13.90 -6.30
CA LYS A 72 20.26 13.95 -7.07
C LYS A 72 21.44 13.42 -6.27
N GLU A 73 21.51 13.79 -5.00
CA GLU A 73 22.53 13.27 -4.10
C GLU A 73 22.40 11.75 -3.92
N ALA A 74 21.20 11.25 -3.69
CA ALA A 74 20.91 9.82 -3.53
C ALA A 74 21.25 9.02 -4.79
N VAL A 75 20.94 9.51 -6.00
CA VAL A 75 21.34 8.87 -7.27
C VAL A 75 22.86 8.68 -7.34
N SER A 76 23.62 9.67 -6.86
CA SER A 76 25.09 9.65 -6.94
C SER A 76 25.76 8.79 -5.86
N LYS A 77 25.16 8.69 -4.67
CA LYS A 77 25.79 8.07 -3.49
C LYS A 77 25.25 6.68 -3.14
N LEU A 78 24.02 6.35 -3.51
CA LEU A 78 23.44 5.05 -3.17
C LEU A 78 24.08 3.92 -3.96
N GLN A 79 24.16 2.75 -3.31
CA GLN A 79 24.57 1.51 -3.97
C GLN A 79 23.55 1.15 -5.06
N LYS A 80 24.02 0.54 -6.17
CA LYS A 80 23.16 0.17 -7.31
C LYS A 80 21.94 -0.66 -6.92
N THR A 81 22.08 -1.56 -5.95
CA THR A 81 20.99 -2.42 -5.44
C THR A 81 19.88 -1.63 -4.73
N LYS A 82 20.15 -0.40 -4.31
CA LYS A 82 19.20 0.49 -3.62
C LYS A 82 18.56 1.52 -4.56
N LEU A 83 18.92 1.53 -5.84
CA LEU A 83 18.34 2.47 -6.81
C LEU A 83 16.90 2.12 -7.21
N PHE A 84 16.44 0.88 -7.01
CA PHE A 84 15.06 0.50 -7.35
C PHE A 84 14.01 1.20 -6.47
N PRO A 85 14.11 1.17 -5.12
CA PRO A 85 13.21 1.98 -4.27
C PRO A 85 13.31 3.48 -4.57
N LEU A 86 14.52 3.99 -4.82
CA LEU A 86 14.73 5.40 -5.17
C LEU A 86 13.99 5.76 -6.46
N ARG A 87 14.08 4.93 -7.50
CA ARG A 87 13.39 5.13 -8.78
C ARG A 87 11.88 5.22 -8.59
N ASN A 88 11.29 4.40 -7.72
CA ASN A 88 9.84 4.42 -7.47
C ASN A 88 9.41 5.76 -6.83
N LEU A 89 10.22 6.34 -5.94
CA LEU A 89 9.97 7.68 -5.41
C LEU A 89 10.15 8.78 -6.46
N VAL A 90 11.23 8.71 -7.23
CA VAL A 90 11.52 9.70 -8.30
C VAL A 90 10.41 9.71 -9.35
N LYS A 91 9.80 8.55 -9.65
CA LYS A 91 8.63 8.42 -10.54
C LYS A 91 7.38 9.15 -10.00
N ASN A 92 7.32 9.46 -8.70
CA ASN A 92 6.22 10.19 -8.09
C ASN A 92 6.36 11.72 -8.13
N LEU A 93 7.51 12.25 -8.57
CA LEU A 93 7.65 13.67 -8.86
C LEU A 93 6.66 14.11 -9.96
N PRO A 94 6.20 15.37 -9.96
CA PRO A 94 5.46 15.92 -11.08
C PRO A 94 6.24 15.71 -12.38
N LEU A 95 5.56 15.27 -13.43
CA LEU A 95 6.24 14.79 -14.64
C LEU A 95 7.13 15.86 -15.29
N ALA A 96 6.75 17.13 -15.20
CA ALA A 96 7.57 18.26 -15.66
C ALA A 96 8.89 18.34 -14.89
N VAL A 97 8.85 18.29 -13.56
CA VAL A 97 10.04 18.32 -12.69
C VAL A 97 10.96 17.15 -12.99
N LEU A 98 10.40 15.95 -13.19
CA LEU A 98 11.16 14.76 -13.54
C LEU A 98 11.93 14.93 -14.86
N VAL A 99 11.25 15.40 -15.91
CA VAL A 99 11.83 15.55 -17.25
C VAL A 99 12.84 16.70 -17.32
N GLU A 100 12.59 17.82 -16.63
CA GLU A 100 13.54 18.94 -16.51
C GLU A 100 14.87 18.51 -15.89
N ASN A 101 14.86 17.49 -15.02
CA ASN A 101 16.03 16.91 -14.36
C ASN A 101 16.52 15.61 -15.04
N SER A 102 16.32 15.51 -16.37
CA SER A 102 16.69 14.33 -17.17
C SER A 102 18.14 13.87 -17.03
N LYS A 103 19.09 14.80 -16.87
CA LYS A 103 20.52 14.49 -16.78
C LYS A 103 20.83 13.58 -15.59
N GLU A 104 20.15 13.78 -14.47
CA GLU A 104 20.35 13.01 -13.25
C GLU A 104 19.41 11.81 -13.15
N PHE A 105 18.15 11.94 -13.59
CA PHE A 105 17.14 10.91 -13.36
C PHE A 105 16.97 9.89 -14.48
N SER A 106 17.34 10.22 -15.72
CA SER A 106 17.13 9.30 -16.86
C SER A 106 17.84 7.95 -16.69
N SER A 107 18.98 7.91 -15.99
CA SER A 107 19.72 6.67 -15.73
C SER A 107 19.02 5.71 -14.77
N LEU A 108 17.97 6.15 -14.06
CA LEU A 108 17.17 5.29 -13.18
C LEU A 108 16.16 4.45 -13.95
N PHE A 109 15.91 4.78 -15.22
CA PHE A 109 14.90 4.16 -16.05
C PHE A 109 15.54 3.45 -17.26
N THR A 110 14.82 2.49 -17.83
CA THR A 110 15.16 1.97 -19.16
C THR A 110 14.98 3.06 -20.21
N LYS A 111 15.59 2.87 -21.39
CA LYS A 111 15.46 3.84 -22.49
C LYS A 111 14.02 3.97 -22.95
N GLU A 112 13.30 2.85 -22.97
CA GLU A 112 11.91 2.75 -23.39
C GLU A 112 10.98 3.45 -22.39
N GLU A 113 11.18 3.23 -21.08
CA GLU A 113 10.43 3.93 -20.03
C GLU A 113 10.68 5.43 -20.08
N TRP A 114 11.94 5.86 -20.18
CA TRP A 114 12.28 7.29 -20.23
C TRP A 114 11.68 7.97 -21.46
N ALA A 115 11.79 7.35 -22.64
CA ALA A 115 11.20 7.87 -23.86
C ALA A 115 9.67 8.00 -23.76
N PHE A 116 9.02 7.05 -23.07
CA PHE A 116 7.59 7.15 -22.77
C PHE A 116 7.26 8.34 -21.86
N LEU A 117 8.03 8.55 -20.78
CA LEU A 117 7.81 9.66 -19.85
C LEU A 117 7.98 11.02 -20.52
N VAL A 118 9.02 11.19 -21.34
CA VAL A 118 9.23 12.41 -22.13
C VAL A 118 8.04 12.64 -23.07
N LYS A 119 7.63 11.62 -23.83
CA LYS A 119 6.47 11.71 -24.73
C LYS A 119 5.18 12.07 -23.98
N LEU A 120 4.96 11.50 -22.81
CA LEU A 120 3.78 11.79 -21.98
C LEU A 120 3.81 13.24 -21.44
N SER A 121 4.99 13.77 -21.13
CA SER A 121 5.15 15.13 -20.59
C SER A 121 4.73 16.20 -21.60
N GLU A 122 4.94 15.94 -22.89
CA GLU A 122 4.65 16.83 -24.01
C GLU A 122 3.27 16.58 -24.66
N ALA A 123 2.57 15.52 -24.23
CA ALA A 123 1.30 15.12 -24.85
C ALA A 123 0.17 16.12 -24.55
N SER A 124 -0.66 16.38 -25.57
CA SER A 124 -1.94 17.08 -25.39
C SER A 124 -2.96 16.18 -24.69
N LYS A 125 -4.05 16.78 -24.15
CA LYS A 125 -5.17 16.03 -23.56
C LYS A 125 -5.62 14.85 -24.44
N GLN A 126 -5.93 15.12 -25.72
CA GLN A 126 -6.34 14.09 -26.66
C GLN A 126 -5.29 12.98 -26.81
N LYS A 127 -4.01 13.32 -26.94
CA LYS A 127 -2.95 12.32 -27.11
C LYS A 127 -2.74 11.50 -25.83
N THR A 128 -2.90 12.11 -24.65
CA THR A 128 -2.86 11.42 -23.37
C THR A 128 -4.01 10.43 -23.23
N ASP A 129 -5.23 10.82 -23.65
CA ASP A 129 -6.39 9.92 -23.67
C ASP A 129 -6.18 8.73 -24.60
N GLU A 130 -5.66 8.96 -25.82
CA GLU A 130 -5.28 7.89 -26.76
C GLU A 130 -4.22 6.96 -26.15
N MET A 131 -3.20 7.52 -25.48
CA MET A 131 -2.15 6.73 -24.83
C MET A 131 -2.71 5.87 -23.69
N LEU A 132 -3.69 6.37 -22.94
CA LEU A 132 -4.36 5.60 -21.89
C LEU A 132 -5.14 4.45 -22.51
N MET A 133 -5.99 4.74 -23.49
CA MET A 133 -6.81 3.75 -24.20
C MET A 133 -5.93 2.64 -24.80
N GLU A 134 -4.90 2.98 -25.56
CA GLU A 134 -3.95 2.00 -26.14
C GLU A 134 -3.24 1.16 -25.06
N THR A 135 -3.01 1.72 -23.87
CA THR A 135 -2.35 1.00 -22.77
C THR A 135 -3.32 0.01 -22.12
N LEU A 136 -4.56 0.43 -21.89
CA LEU A 136 -5.62 -0.40 -21.31
C LEU A 136 -6.00 -1.55 -22.25
N GLU A 137 -6.19 -1.28 -23.54
CA GLU A 137 -6.48 -2.32 -24.54
C GLU A 137 -5.39 -3.39 -24.57
N LYS A 138 -4.12 -3.00 -24.49
CA LYS A 138 -3.00 -3.96 -24.42
C LYS A 138 -2.98 -4.75 -23.13
N LEU A 139 -3.36 -4.12 -22.02
CA LEU A 139 -3.40 -4.75 -20.71
C LEU A 139 -4.55 -5.78 -20.65
N ASP A 140 -5.75 -5.43 -21.12
CA ASP A 140 -6.90 -6.34 -21.22
C ASP A 140 -6.68 -7.47 -22.24
N ALA A 141 -5.97 -7.21 -23.34
CA ALA A 141 -5.65 -8.22 -24.36
C ALA A 141 -4.49 -9.15 -23.95
N SER A 142 -3.78 -8.86 -22.86
CA SER A 142 -2.64 -9.68 -22.42
C SER A 142 -3.13 -10.97 -21.76
N PRO A 143 -2.57 -12.15 -22.11
CA PRO A 143 -2.97 -13.43 -21.52
C PRO A 143 -2.60 -13.56 -20.03
N GLU A 144 -1.60 -12.78 -19.61
CA GLU A 144 -1.11 -12.72 -18.23
C GLU A 144 -1.12 -11.26 -17.77
N TYR A 145 -1.24 -11.05 -16.46
CA TYR A 145 -1.15 -9.72 -15.87
C TYR A 145 0.19 -9.04 -16.21
N ARG A 146 0.12 -7.77 -16.62
CA ARG A 146 1.28 -6.96 -17.02
C ARG A 146 1.46 -5.76 -16.08
N PRO A 147 2.24 -5.91 -14.98
CA PRO A 147 2.46 -4.85 -14.01
C PRO A 147 3.03 -3.57 -14.66
N ASP A 148 3.87 -3.72 -15.68
CA ASP A 148 4.47 -2.59 -16.39
C ASP A 148 3.44 -1.74 -17.17
N LEU A 149 2.43 -2.38 -17.77
CA LEU A 149 1.34 -1.69 -18.46
C LEU A 149 0.35 -1.08 -17.47
N PHE A 150 0.08 -1.75 -16.34
CA PHE A 150 -0.76 -1.20 -15.28
C PHE A 150 -0.13 0.05 -14.65
N ASP A 151 1.16 -0.02 -14.32
CA ASP A 151 1.96 1.11 -13.85
C ASP A 151 1.97 2.27 -14.84
N ARG A 152 2.01 1.96 -16.14
CA ARG A 152 1.94 2.94 -17.22
C ARG A 152 0.58 3.62 -17.26
N ALA A 153 -0.52 2.87 -17.13
CA ALA A 153 -1.87 3.42 -17.06
C ALA A 153 -2.07 4.33 -15.84
N LYS A 154 -1.54 3.94 -14.66
CA LYS A 154 -1.53 4.78 -13.45
C LYS A 154 -0.74 6.07 -13.64
N THR A 155 0.40 6.00 -14.33
CA THR A 155 1.24 7.18 -14.63
C THR A 155 0.51 8.15 -15.56
N ILE A 156 -0.15 7.65 -16.60
CA ILE A 156 -0.97 8.48 -17.52
C ILE A 156 -2.14 9.12 -16.79
N SER A 157 -2.82 8.35 -15.92
CA SER A 157 -3.95 8.85 -15.12
C SER A 157 -3.53 9.96 -14.16
N ARG A 158 -2.37 9.82 -13.51
CA ARG A 158 -1.80 10.88 -12.65
C ARG A 158 -1.55 12.16 -13.45
N ARG A 159 -0.97 12.04 -14.65
CA ARG A 159 -0.76 13.18 -15.56
C ARG A 159 -2.07 13.88 -15.92
N GLN A 160 -3.15 13.13 -16.18
CA GLN A 160 -4.46 13.74 -16.45
C GLN A 160 -5.00 14.52 -15.24
N VAL A 161 -4.81 14.02 -14.02
CA VAL A 161 -5.20 14.73 -12.78
C VAL A 161 -4.36 15.99 -12.58
N GLU A 162 -3.03 15.90 -12.74
CA GLU A 162 -2.10 17.05 -12.66
C GLU A 162 -2.44 18.19 -13.63
N GLN A 163 -3.16 17.90 -14.71
CA GLN A 163 -3.56 18.88 -15.72
C GLN A 163 -5.03 19.27 -15.65
N ASP A 164 -5.77 18.76 -14.67
CA ASP A 164 -7.22 18.95 -14.55
C ASP A 164 -7.97 18.55 -15.83
N TRP A 165 -7.57 17.41 -16.42
CA TRP A 165 -8.14 16.91 -17.67
C TRP A 165 -9.25 15.87 -17.49
N ILE A 166 -9.49 15.42 -16.25
CA ILE A 166 -10.53 14.44 -15.97
C ILE A 166 -11.89 15.13 -15.88
N ASP A 167 -12.80 14.71 -16.75
CA ASP A 167 -14.22 15.05 -16.65
C ASP A 167 -14.89 14.12 -15.63
N ARG A 168 -15.44 14.70 -14.56
CA ARG A 168 -16.05 13.96 -13.45
C ARG A 168 -17.36 13.28 -13.83
N ASP A 169 -18.14 13.86 -14.75
CA ASP A 169 -19.40 13.27 -15.21
C ASP A 169 -19.11 12.03 -16.07
N ILE A 170 -18.09 12.10 -16.93
CA ILE A 170 -17.62 10.96 -17.73
C ILE A 170 -17.03 9.88 -16.82
N LEU A 171 -16.26 10.27 -15.80
CA LEU A 171 -15.71 9.33 -14.81
C LEU A 171 -16.83 8.56 -14.10
N ARG A 172 -17.87 9.28 -13.64
CA ARG A 172 -19.04 8.67 -13.00
C ARG A 172 -19.76 7.70 -13.92
N GLN A 173 -20.04 8.10 -15.17
CA GLN A 173 -20.68 7.23 -16.16
C GLN A 173 -19.84 5.97 -16.43
N SER A 174 -18.53 6.11 -16.55
CA SER A 174 -17.62 4.98 -16.75
C SER A 174 -17.66 4.01 -15.57
N PHE A 175 -17.68 4.51 -14.34
CA PHE A 175 -17.79 3.70 -13.14
C PHE A 175 -19.15 2.98 -13.07
N ASP A 176 -20.26 3.69 -13.30
CA ASP A 176 -21.62 3.14 -13.25
C ASP A 176 -21.82 2.02 -14.29
N LEU A 177 -21.13 2.08 -15.44
CA LEU A 177 -21.13 1.00 -16.43
C LEU A 177 -20.40 -0.25 -15.91
N GLN A 178 -19.28 -0.08 -15.23
CA GLN A 178 -18.49 -1.20 -14.67
C GLN A 178 -19.24 -1.88 -13.51
N MET A 179 -20.02 -1.13 -12.73
CA MET A 179 -20.90 -1.69 -11.69
C MET A 179 -21.96 -2.65 -12.22
N GLN A 180 -22.32 -2.54 -13.51
CA GLN A 180 -23.27 -3.44 -14.17
C GLN A 180 -22.59 -4.67 -14.80
N ALA A 181 -21.26 -4.65 -14.90
CA ALA A 181 -20.49 -5.74 -15.47
C ALA A 181 -20.28 -6.88 -14.44
N PRO A 182 -20.17 -8.14 -14.89
CA PRO A 182 -19.88 -9.25 -13.99
C PRO A 182 -18.49 -9.14 -13.35
N TYR A 183 -17.53 -8.52 -14.05
CA TYR A 183 -16.16 -8.30 -13.61
C TYR A 183 -15.70 -6.91 -14.02
N PHE A 184 -14.81 -6.31 -13.23
CA PHE A 184 -14.14 -5.07 -13.63
C PHE A 184 -12.99 -5.39 -14.57
N ASP A 185 -12.99 -4.75 -15.74
CA ASP A 185 -11.83 -4.72 -16.62
C ASP A 185 -10.77 -3.73 -16.09
N PHE A 186 -9.62 -3.63 -16.78
CA PHE A 186 -8.59 -2.69 -16.36
C PHE A 186 -9.00 -1.22 -16.53
N THR A 187 -10.00 -0.91 -17.36
CA THR A 187 -10.59 0.43 -17.42
C THR A 187 -11.33 0.74 -16.13
N GLY A 188 -12.15 -0.19 -15.62
CA GLY A 188 -12.84 -0.05 -14.35
C GLY A 188 -11.88 0.07 -13.16
N ILE A 189 -10.85 -0.77 -13.11
CA ILE A 189 -9.83 -0.71 -12.05
C ILE A 189 -9.09 0.65 -12.07
N ILE A 190 -8.70 1.13 -13.25
CA ILE A 190 -8.05 2.45 -13.38
C ILE A 190 -9.01 3.60 -13.07
N THR A 191 -10.32 3.44 -13.31
CA THR A 191 -11.34 4.39 -12.85
C THR A 191 -11.36 4.50 -11.33
N VAL A 192 -11.28 3.38 -10.58
CA VAL A 192 -11.14 3.40 -9.11
C VAL A 192 -9.87 4.15 -8.67
N TYR A 193 -8.74 3.88 -9.32
CA TYR A 193 -7.50 4.61 -9.06
C TYR A 193 -7.63 6.13 -9.34
N ARG A 194 -8.37 6.53 -10.38
CA ARG A 194 -8.61 7.95 -10.69
C ARG A 194 -9.52 8.61 -9.65
N ILE A 195 -10.53 7.90 -9.14
CA ILE A 195 -11.37 8.37 -8.02
C ILE A 195 -10.50 8.65 -6.79
N LYS A 196 -9.56 7.75 -6.46
CA LYS A 196 -8.57 7.95 -5.39
C LYS A 196 -7.78 9.24 -5.57
N LEU A 197 -7.20 9.45 -6.75
CA LEU A 197 -6.38 10.64 -7.04
C LEU A 197 -7.18 11.94 -6.91
N LEU A 198 -8.44 11.93 -7.32
CA LEU A 198 -9.34 13.09 -7.24
C LEU A 198 -9.92 13.32 -5.84
N LYS A 199 -9.74 12.35 -4.93
CA LYS A 199 -10.36 12.31 -3.59
C LYS A 199 -11.87 12.58 -3.65
N ASP A 200 -12.55 11.96 -4.61
CA ASP A 200 -13.99 12.17 -4.82
C ASP A 200 -14.82 11.30 -3.86
N GLU A 201 -15.13 11.86 -2.69
CA GLU A 201 -15.89 11.18 -1.62
C GLU A 201 -17.31 10.78 -2.04
N SER A 202 -17.85 11.31 -3.15
CA SER A 202 -19.19 10.90 -3.62
C SER A 202 -19.26 9.42 -4.00
N PHE A 203 -18.12 8.76 -4.19
CA PHE A 203 -18.03 7.34 -4.53
C PHE A 203 -17.91 6.41 -3.32
N ILE A 204 -17.82 6.91 -2.08
CA ILE A 204 -17.65 6.06 -0.88
C ILE A 204 -18.71 4.95 -0.81
N ALA A 205 -19.99 5.32 -0.98
CA ALA A 205 -21.10 4.38 -0.91
C ALA A 205 -21.08 3.33 -2.03
N ASP A 206 -20.52 3.68 -3.19
CA ASP A 206 -20.44 2.78 -4.33
C ASP A 206 -19.19 1.87 -4.29
N LEU A 207 -18.09 2.36 -3.71
CA LEU A 207 -16.84 1.62 -3.56
C LEU A 207 -16.89 0.58 -2.43
N ALA A 208 -17.54 0.89 -1.30
CA ALA A 208 -17.57 -0.03 -0.15
C ALA A 208 -18.10 -1.44 -0.49
N PRO A 209 -19.20 -1.60 -1.27
CA PRO A 209 -19.67 -2.92 -1.70
C PRO A 209 -18.68 -3.72 -2.55
N LEU A 210 -17.73 -3.06 -3.21
CA LEU A 210 -16.71 -3.75 -4.01
C LEU A 210 -15.73 -4.57 -3.14
N LEU A 211 -15.63 -4.29 -1.84
CA LEU A 211 -14.83 -5.08 -0.89
C LEU A 211 -15.34 -6.52 -0.72
N ALA A 212 -16.57 -6.82 -1.15
CA ALA A 212 -17.14 -8.17 -1.11
C ALA A 212 -16.83 -9.00 -2.37
N ARG A 213 -16.09 -8.44 -3.34
CA ARG A 213 -15.74 -9.12 -4.59
C ARG A 213 -14.53 -10.04 -4.42
N ASP A 214 -14.18 -10.79 -5.46
CA ASP A 214 -13.05 -11.75 -5.44
C ASP A 214 -11.98 -11.48 -6.52
N GLU A 215 -11.90 -10.22 -6.99
CA GLU A 215 -10.87 -9.72 -7.90
C GLU A 215 -9.74 -9.01 -7.13
N ASP A 216 -8.62 -9.71 -6.89
CA ASP A 216 -7.51 -9.24 -6.05
C ASP A 216 -7.04 -7.80 -6.40
N ILE A 217 -6.81 -7.51 -7.68
CA ILE A 217 -6.34 -6.18 -8.14
C ILE A 217 -7.39 -5.09 -7.89
N LEU A 218 -8.68 -5.41 -8.06
CA LEU A 218 -9.76 -4.47 -7.78
C LEU A 218 -9.85 -4.18 -6.29
N LEU A 219 -9.78 -5.22 -5.45
CA LEU A 219 -9.84 -5.08 -3.99
C LEU A 219 -8.72 -4.19 -3.46
N GLU A 220 -7.50 -4.34 -3.99
CA GLU A 220 -6.37 -3.47 -3.66
C GLU A 220 -6.65 -2.01 -4.01
N GLU A 221 -7.07 -1.70 -5.24
CA GLU A 221 -7.34 -0.31 -5.63
C GLU A 221 -8.55 0.28 -4.91
N VAL A 222 -9.57 -0.52 -4.57
CA VAL A 222 -10.73 -0.09 -3.79
C VAL A 222 -10.32 0.23 -2.35
N ALA A 223 -9.54 -0.63 -1.71
CA ALA A 223 -9.04 -0.40 -0.36
C ALA A 223 -8.19 0.87 -0.31
N ASP A 224 -7.24 1.01 -1.24
CA ASP A 224 -6.41 2.20 -1.43
C ASP A 224 -7.25 3.48 -1.60
N ALA A 225 -8.31 3.42 -2.41
CA ALA A 225 -9.19 4.56 -2.67
C ALA A 225 -9.97 4.98 -1.41
N LEU A 226 -10.56 3.99 -0.71
CA LEU A 226 -11.30 4.23 0.52
C LEU A 226 -10.40 4.79 1.63
N VAL A 227 -9.20 4.23 1.80
CA VAL A 227 -8.20 4.73 2.75
C VAL A 227 -7.82 6.18 2.43
N ALA A 228 -7.64 6.54 1.16
CA ALA A 228 -7.23 7.89 0.78
C ALA A 228 -8.23 9.01 1.17
N PHE A 229 -9.50 8.67 1.41
CA PHE A 229 -10.51 9.64 1.86
C PHE A 229 -10.38 10.03 3.33
N GLN A 230 -9.86 9.13 4.19
CA GLN A 230 -9.61 9.41 5.61
C GLN A 230 -10.83 9.99 6.35
N SER A 231 -12.00 9.39 6.12
CA SER A 231 -13.29 9.91 6.58
C SER A 231 -14.05 8.86 7.40
N ASP A 232 -14.75 9.30 8.45
CA ASP A 232 -15.66 8.44 9.22
C ASP A 232 -16.75 7.82 8.35
N GLU A 233 -17.09 8.47 7.22
CA GLU A 233 -18.08 7.93 6.30
C GLU A 233 -17.61 6.67 5.61
N VAL A 234 -16.30 6.53 5.38
CA VAL A 234 -15.71 5.27 4.92
C VAL A 234 -15.98 4.16 5.93
N ILE A 235 -15.72 4.42 7.22
CA ILE A 235 -15.93 3.44 8.29
C ILE A 235 -17.40 2.98 8.34
N ARG A 236 -18.35 3.92 8.23
CA ARG A 236 -19.79 3.58 8.20
C ARG A 236 -20.16 2.77 6.97
N ALA A 237 -19.64 3.13 5.80
CA ALA A 237 -19.95 2.47 4.55
C ALA A 237 -19.40 1.04 4.50
N ILE A 238 -18.22 0.79 5.10
CA ILE A 238 -17.58 -0.53 5.07
C ILE A 238 -18.05 -1.48 6.18
N GLU A 239 -18.64 -0.97 7.28
CA GLU A 239 -19.07 -1.77 8.45
C GLU A 239 -19.91 -3.02 8.08
N PRO A 240 -20.89 -2.95 7.14
CA PRO A 240 -21.66 -4.12 6.71
C PRO A 240 -20.81 -5.28 6.14
N PHE A 241 -19.63 -4.98 5.59
CA PHE A 241 -18.75 -5.95 4.94
C PHE A 241 -17.77 -6.61 5.90
N THR A 242 -17.79 -6.27 7.19
CA THR A 242 -16.96 -6.92 8.22
C THR A 242 -17.34 -8.38 8.51
N ARG A 243 -18.50 -8.84 8.01
CA ARG A 243 -19.06 -10.18 8.23
C ARG A 243 -19.05 -11.07 6.98
N ILE A 244 -18.41 -10.64 5.90
CA ILE A 244 -18.24 -11.48 4.71
C ILE A 244 -17.24 -12.62 4.99
N GLU A 245 -17.11 -13.57 4.05
CA GLU A 245 -16.23 -14.73 4.22
C GLU A 245 -14.75 -14.36 4.42
N TYR A 246 -14.28 -13.29 3.76
CA TYR A 246 -12.89 -12.81 3.83
C TYR A 246 -12.84 -11.28 4.03
N PRO A 247 -13.07 -10.77 5.25
CA PRO A 247 -13.22 -9.34 5.52
C PRO A 247 -11.89 -8.59 5.67
N ILE A 248 -10.75 -9.18 5.29
CA ILE A 248 -9.41 -8.63 5.58
C ILE A 248 -9.22 -7.22 5.02
N PHE A 249 -9.61 -6.95 3.77
CA PHE A 249 -9.56 -5.61 3.19
C PHE A 249 -10.49 -4.63 3.93
N THR A 250 -11.63 -5.10 4.44
CA THR A 250 -12.53 -4.24 5.24
C THR A 250 -11.88 -3.81 6.55
N TYR A 251 -11.26 -4.75 7.27
CA TYR A 251 -10.53 -4.41 8.50
C TYR A 251 -9.27 -3.59 8.23
N ASP A 252 -8.60 -3.82 7.11
CA ASP A 252 -7.41 -3.07 6.72
C ASP A 252 -7.74 -1.60 6.38
N VAL A 253 -8.81 -1.36 5.62
CA VAL A 253 -9.32 0.01 5.37
C VAL A 253 -9.66 0.70 6.70
N MET A 254 -10.29 -0.02 7.63
CA MET A 254 -10.60 0.51 8.97
C MET A 254 -9.33 0.86 9.76
N ALA A 255 -8.33 -0.03 9.75
CA ALA A 255 -7.06 0.15 10.44
C ALA A 255 -6.25 1.33 9.90
N GLN A 256 -6.35 1.60 8.59
CA GLN A 256 -5.62 2.68 7.91
C GLN A 256 -6.41 3.98 7.77
N THR A 257 -7.65 4.06 8.28
CA THR A 257 -8.42 5.30 8.36
C THR A 257 -8.13 5.97 9.71
N PHE A 258 -7.32 7.04 9.72
CA PHE A 258 -6.84 7.68 10.94
C PHE A 258 -7.91 8.62 11.53
N SER A 259 -8.87 8.06 12.27
CA SER A 259 -9.91 8.84 12.95
C SER A 259 -10.30 8.27 14.32
N PRO A 260 -10.77 9.10 15.28
CA PRO A 260 -11.29 8.61 16.55
C PRO A 260 -12.46 7.63 16.38
N PHE A 261 -13.30 7.81 15.36
CA PHE A 261 -14.42 6.91 15.09
C PHE A 261 -13.94 5.54 14.58
N ALA A 262 -12.88 5.49 13.79
CA ALA A 262 -12.24 4.24 13.37
C ALA A 262 -11.68 3.49 14.59
N ILE A 263 -11.00 4.19 15.51
CA ILE A 263 -10.47 3.62 16.76
C ILE A 263 -11.58 2.99 17.59
N GLU A 264 -12.66 3.71 17.85
CA GLU A 264 -13.77 3.19 18.65
C GLU A 264 -14.49 2.02 17.97
N THR A 265 -14.62 2.06 16.64
CA THR A 265 -15.17 0.93 15.86
C THR A 265 -14.27 -0.30 15.97
N MET A 266 -12.96 -0.13 15.80
CA MET A 266 -11.98 -1.22 15.94
C MET A 266 -12.04 -1.88 17.32
N LYS A 267 -12.05 -1.08 18.40
CA LYS A 267 -12.15 -1.59 19.77
C LYS A 267 -13.44 -2.39 19.99
N LYS A 268 -14.58 -1.88 19.54
CA LYS A 268 -15.86 -2.60 19.58
C LYS A 268 -15.78 -3.94 18.82
N HIS A 269 -15.19 -3.92 17.63
CA HIS A 269 -15.06 -5.12 16.81
C HIS A 269 -14.17 -6.17 17.46
N TYR A 270 -13.04 -5.76 18.05
CA TYR A 270 -12.07 -6.65 18.70
C TYR A 270 -12.72 -7.62 19.69
N TRP A 271 -13.64 -7.12 20.53
CA TRP A 271 -14.34 -7.92 21.54
C TRP A 271 -15.54 -8.71 21.00
N SER A 272 -15.99 -8.41 19.78
CA SER A 272 -17.15 -9.05 19.14
C SER A 272 -16.81 -10.19 18.19
N ILE A 273 -15.52 -10.39 17.89
CA ILE A 273 -15.03 -11.41 16.97
C ILE A 273 -14.08 -12.37 17.67
N ASP A 274 -13.99 -13.61 17.18
CA ASP A 274 -13.04 -14.62 17.66
C ASP A 274 -11.85 -14.81 16.72
N ASP A 275 -11.95 -14.30 15.49
CA ASP A 275 -10.94 -14.45 14.45
C ASP A 275 -9.63 -13.72 14.83
N LEU A 276 -8.58 -14.49 15.10
CA LEU A 276 -7.29 -13.93 15.51
C LEU A 276 -6.59 -13.17 14.38
N GLU A 277 -6.82 -13.52 13.11
CA GLU A 277 -6.26 -12.79 11.97
C GLU A 277 -6.84 -11.37 11.92
N MET A 278 -8.17 -11.25 12.04
CA MET A 278 -8.82 -9.94 12.04
C MET A 278 -8.49 -9.14 13.32
N LYS A 279 -8.37 -9.81 14.47
CA LYS A 279 -7.84 -9.15 15.69
C LYS A 279 -6.43 -8.62 15.47
N SER A 280 -5.56 -9.34 14.75
CA SER A 280 -4.20 -8.84 14.47
C SER A 280 -4.21 -7.59 13.58
N VAL A 281 -5.13 -7.49 12.61
CA VAL A 281 -5.32 -6.27 11.79
C VAL A 281 -5.82 -5.13 12.66
N ILE A 282 -6.76 -5.38 13.57
CA ILE A 282 -7.25 -4.37 14.53
C ILE A 282 -6.11 -3.88 15.43
N ILE A 283 -5.31 -4.79 15.98
CA ILE A 283 -4.17 -4.41 16.83
C ILE A 283 -3.18 -3.54 16.06
N LYS A 284 -2.85 -3.91 14.81
CA LYS A 284 -2.04 -3.06 13.93
C LYS A 284 -2.64 -1.66 13.78
N GLY A 285 -3.94 -1.56 13.53
CA GLY A 285 -4.62 -0.27 13.42
C GLY A 285 -4.52 0.56 14.71
N LEU A 286 -4.77 -0.05 15.87
CA LEU A 286 -4.69 0.63 17.16
C LEU A 286 -3.26 1.09 17.49
N THR A 287 -2.26 0.26 17.21
CA THR A 287 -0.85 0.59 17.45
C THR A 287 -0.36 1.68 16.51
N GLU A 288 -0.68 1.59 15.22
CA GLU A 288 -0.20 2.56 14.21
C GLU A 288 -0.89 3.92 14.29
N GLN A 289 -2.15 3.96 14.71
CA GLN A 289 -2.84 5.23 15.02
C GLN A 289 -2.40 5.83 16.36
N LEU A 290 -1.53 5.15 17.12
CA LEU A 290 -1.12 5.53 18.48
C LEU A 290 -2.31 5.77 19.41
N ALA A 291 -3.34 4.92 19.32
CA ALA A 291 -4.58 5.06 20.05
C ALA A 291 -4.39 4.75 21.54
N SER A 292 -4.26 5.77 22.40
CA SER A 292 -4.02 5.60 23.83
C SER A 292 -5.10 4.79 24.54
N GLU A 293 -6.33 4.87 24.03
CA GLU A 293 -7.53 4.18 24.51
C GLU A 293 -7.63 2.72 24.05
N GLY A 294 -6.72 2.25 23.19
CA GLY A 294 -6.64 0.87 22.70
C GLY A 294 -5.73 -0.05 23.51
N ARG A 295 -5.22 0.43 24.65
CA ARG A 295 -4.26 -0.30 25.49
C ARG A 295 -4.79 -1.68 25.92
N GLU A 296 -6.06 -1.76 26.31
CA GLU A 296 -6.67 -2.98 26.83
C GLU A 296 -6.70 -4.09 25.77
N GLU A 297 -7.09 -3.75 24.54
CA GLU A 297 -7.13 -4.67 23.41
C GLU A 297 -5.73 -5.16 23.04
N ILE A 298 -4.74 -4.26 23.03
CA ILE A 298 -3.34 -4.60 22.74
C ILE A 298 -2.80 -5.55 23.81
N GLU A 299 -2.95 -5.22 25.10
CA GLU A 299 -2.48 -6.07 26.20
C GLU A 299 -3.16 -7.44 26.17
N HIS A 300 -4.48 -7.49 25.98
CA HIS A 300 -5.21 -8.74 25.85
C HIS A 300 -4.70 -9.57 24.66
N PHE A 301 -4.44 -8.96 23.51
CA PHE A 301 -3.93 -9.68 22.34
C PHE A 301 -2.53 -10.26 22.58
N MET A 302 -1.68 -9.54 23.30
CA MET A 302 -0.33 -10.00 23.60
C MET A 302 -0.30 -11.23 24.53
N THR A 303 -1.40 -11.53 25.23
CA THR A 303 -1.52 -12.76 26.04
C THR A 303 -1.65 -14.04 25.21
N PHE A 304 -2.01 -13.95 23.91
CA PHE A 304 -2.11 -15.12 23.05
C PHE A 304 -0.73 -15.71 22.77
N VAL A 305 -0.56 -17.00 23.10
CA VAL A 305 0.68 -17.75 22.88
C VAL A 305 0.92 -18.00 21.39
N ALA A 306 -0.13 -18.34 20.64
CA ALA A 306 -0.08 -18.58 19.20
C ALA A 306 -0.82 -17.45 18.48
N LYS A 307 -0.05 -16.53 17.89
CA LYS A 307 -0.57 -15.40 17.11
C LYS A 307 -0.40 -15.65 15.61
N PRO A 308 -1.31 -15.16 14.76
CA PRO A 308 -1.10 -15.13 13.32
C PRO A 308 0.17 -14.36 12.98
N ARG A 309 0.92 -14.84 11.98
CA ARG A 309 2.15 -14.21 11.50
C ARG A 309 1.89 -13.23 10.36
N ILE A 310 0.79 -12.47 10.47
CA ILE A 310 0.40 -11.46 9.48
C ILE A 310 1.22 -10.19 9.71
N TYR A 311 1.42 -9.83 10.98
CA TYR A 311 2.21 -8.67 11.40
C TYR A 311 3.13 -9.05 12.56
N ASP A 312 4.23 -8.33 12.72
CA ASP A 312 5.10 -8.45 13.90
C ASP A 312 4.46 -7.74 15.10
N THR A 313 3.64 -8.48 15.83
CA THR A 313 2.84 -7.94 16.95
C THR A 313 3.70 -7.48 18.12
N GLU A 314 4.88 -8.07 18.28
CA GLU A 314 5.86 -7.70 19.29
C GLU A 314 6.54 -6.37 18.93
N GLU A 315 6.90 -6.15 17.67
CA GLU A 315 7.38 -4.83 17.17
C GLU A 315 6.28 -3.77 17.36
N GLN A 316 5.03 -4.09 17.00
CA GLN A 316 3.89 -3.19 17.13
C GLN A 316 3.62 -2.78 18.60
N ALA A 317 3.59 -3.75 19.51
CA ALA A 317 3.41 -3.48 20.94
C ALA A 317 4.61 -2.70 21.51
N TYR A 318 5.85 -3.11 21.20
CA TYR A 318 7.04 -2.40 21.66
C TYR A 318 7.05 -0.94 21.20
N GLY A 319 6.76 -0.71 19.92
CA GLY A 319 6.65 0.61 19.31
C GLY A 319 5.59 1.47 19.98
N TYR A 320 4.36 0.96 20.07
CA TYR A 320 3.22 1.66 20.67
C TYR A 320 3.50 2.14 22.11
N PHE A 321 3.89 1.22 23.00
CA PHE A 321 4.13 1.55 24.40
C PHE A 321 5.30 2.54 24.54
N THR A 322 6.37 2.36 23.77
CA THR A 322 7.55 3.24 23.85
C THR A 322 7.26 4.65 23.33
N VAL A 323 6.59 4.77 22.18
CA VAL A 323 6.26 6.07 21.57
C VAL A 323 5.23 6.86 22.40
N LEU A 324 4.32 6.16 23.07
CA LEU A 324 3.36 6.80 23.98
C LEU A 324 3.93 7.09 25.38
N GLY A 325 5.10 6.56 25.72
CA GLY A 325 5.70 6.68 27.06
C GLY A 325 4.93 5.90 28.13
N LEU A 326 4.38 4.74 27.75
CA LEU A 326 3.60 3.87 28.62
C LEU A 326 4.47 2.73 29.17
N ASP A 327 4.35 2.47 30.47
CA ASP A 327 5.03 1.35 31.12
C ASP A 327 4.27 0.02 30.90
N HIS A 328 5.04 -1.05 30.65
CA HIS A 328 4.54 -2.43 30.63
C HIS A 328 5.63 -3.41 31.12
N PRO A 329 5.31 -4.40 31.97
CA PRO A 329 6.30 -5.34 32.51
C PRO A 329 7.00 -6.20 31.46
N GLU A 330 6.33 -6.50 30.34
CA GLU A 330 6.87 -7.35 29.27
C GLU A 330 7.58 -6.55 28.15
N LEU A 331 7.69 -5.23 28.26
CA LEU A 331 8.20 -4.37 27.19
C LEU A 331 9.61 -4.78 26.71
N GLY A 332 10.47 -5.18 27.64
CA GLY A 332 11.81 -5.67 27.33
C GLY A 332 11.82 -7.00 26.57
N GLU A 333 10.86 -7.89 26.88
CA GLU A 333 10.72 -9.17 26.17
C GLU A 333 10.18 -8.96 24.75
N TRP A 334 9.17 -8.10 24.56
CA TRP A 334 8.67 -7.78 23.22
C TRP A 334 9.75 -7.16 22.34
N LYS A 335 10.56 -6.24 22.88
CA LYS A 335 11.74 -5.71 22.16
C LYS A 335 12.70 -6.81 21.73
N ARG A 336 12.99 -7.76 22.63
CA ARG A 336 13.90 -8.88 22.36
C ARG A 336 13.33 -9.80 21.27
N MET A 337 12.03 -10.06 21.29
CA MET A 337 11.32 -10.88 20.31
C MET A 337 11.22 -10.21 18.92
N ALA A 338 10.94 -8.92 18.86
CA ALA A 338 10.93 -8.15 17.61
C ALA A 338 12.31 -8.14 16.92
N SER A 339 13.38 -8.24 17.71
CA SER A 339 14.75 -8.30 17.20
C SER A 339 15.18 -9.69 16.72
N ASP A 340 14.34 -10.72 16.88
CA ASP A 340 14.68 -12.10 16.52
C ASP A 340 14.63 -12.27 14.99
N PRO A 341 15.73 -12.68 14.33
CA PRO A 341 15.75 -12.89 12.88
C PRO A 341 14.71 -13.89 12.38
N ARG A 342 14.21 -14.79 13.25
CA ARG A 342 13.15 -15.75 12.92
C ARG A 342 11.76 -15.10 12.80
N ASN A 343 11.61 -13.87 13.29
CA ASN A 343 10.40 -13.05 13.18
C ASN A 343 10.50 -12.02 12.03
N MET A 344 11.72 -11.73 11.52
CA MET A 344 11.94 -10.77 10.42
C MET A 344 11.36 -11.18 9.06
N ASP A 345 11.03 -12.47 8.83
CA ASP A 345 10.41 -12.95 7.59
C ASP A 345 8.93 -12.50 7.41
N ILE A 346 8.35 -11.80 8.40
CA ILE A 346 6.98 -11.28 8.37
C ILE A 346 6.91 -9.87 7.74
N GLN A 347 8.05 -9.21 7.49
CA GLN A 347 8.12 -7.79 7.09
C GLN A 347 7.83 -7.50 5.60
N PHE A 348 7.29 -8.46 4.86
CA PHE A 348 6.65 -8.19 3.57
C PHE A 348 5.14 -8.21 3.76
N ASN A 349 4.57 -7.01 3.86
CA ASN A 349 3.14 -6.71 3.93
C ASN A 349 2.28 -7.81 3.26
N PRO A 350 1.50 -8.63 4.00
CA PRO A 350 0.71 -9.70 3.39
C PRO A 350 -0.43 -9.18 2.50
N LEU A 351 -0.65 -7.86 2.47
CA LEU A 351 -1.58 -7.17 1.55
C LEU A 351 -0.87 -6.43 0.41
N GLN A 352 0.46 -6.54 0.27
CA GLN A 352 1.14 -6.24 -0.99
C GLN A 352 1.77 -7.53 -1.51
N PRO A 353 1.27 -8.12 -2.60
CA PRO A 353 2.12 -8.92 -3.44
C PRO A 353 3.21 -7.98 -3.96
N THR A 354 4.38 -8.00 -3.30
CA THR A 354 5.63 -7.71 -3.98
C THR A 354 5.54 -8.37 -5.35
N GLN A 355 5.67 -7.52 -6.37
CA GLN A 355 5.75 -7.85 -7.77
C GLN A 355 6.18 -9.31 -7.97
N LEU A 356 5.31 -10.10 -8.60
CA LEU A 356 5.61 -11.44 -9.10
C LEU A 356 6.74 -11.34 -10.14
N THR A 357 7.96 -11.12 -9.70
CA THR A 357 9.18 -11.38 -10.46
C THR A 357 9.69 -12.73 -10.00
N SER A 358 9.17 -13.77 -10.64
CA SER A 358 9.70 -15.13 -10.57
C SER A 358 11.07 -15.20 -11.24
N SER A 359 12.10 -14.69 -10.56
CA SER A 359 13.50 -14.91 -10.95
C SER A 359 14.21 -15.74 -9.89
N SER A 360 13.95 -17.04 -9.88
CA SER A 360 14.90 -18.02 -9.35
C SER A 360 14.96 -19.22 -10.28
N SER A 361 15.90 -19.16 -11.22
CA SER A 361 16.37 -20.30 -11.99
C SER A 361 17.02 -21.32 -11.06
N LYS A 362 16.24 -22.28 -10.58
CA LYS A 362 16.74 -23.60 -10.20
C LYS A 362 15.81 -24.63 -10.83
N ALA A 363 16.36 -25.41 -11.75
CA ALA A 363 15.68 -26.53 -12.39
C ALA A 363 15.10 -27.45 -11.31
N GLN A 364 13.77 -27.47 -11.20
CA GLN A 364 13.04 -28.32 -10.26
C GLN A 364 12.08 -29.18 -11.08
N ALA A 365 12.10 -30.48 -10.82
CA ALA A 365 11.42 -31.52 -11.57
C ALA A 365 9.94 -31.19 -11.86
N VAL A 366 9.54 -31.40 -13.12
CA VAL A 366 8.14 -31.26 -13.56
C VAL A 366 7.32 -32.35 -12.86
N SER A 367 6.63 -31.97 -11.81
CA SER A 367 5.42 -32.66 -11.36
C SER A 367 4.25 -31.75 -11.71
N ASP A 368 3.26 -32.27 -12.44
CA ASP A 368 2.00 -31.57 -12.75
C ASP A 368 1.21 -31.30 -11.46
N LYS A 369 1.65 -30.29 -10.71
CA LYS A 369 0.90 -29.77 -9.56
C LYS A 369 -0.18 -28.87 -10.12
N ILE A 370 -1.42 -29.33 -10.00
CA ILE A 370 -2.62 -28.54 -10.30
C ILE A 370 -2.54 -27.23 -9.51
N GLY A 371 -2.64 -26.10 -10.21
CA GLY A 371 -2.60 -24.79 -9.59
C GLY A 371 -3.80 -24.61 -8.65
N ARG A 372 -3.59 -23.99 -7.48
CA ARG A 372 -4.67 -23.76 -6.49
C ARG A 372 -5.88 -23.01 -7.07
N ASN A 373 -5.68 -22.19 -8.09
CA ASN A 373 -6.73 -21.42 -8.75
C ASN A 373 -7.32 -22.11 -10.00
N ASP A 374 -6.75 -23.24 -10.47
CA ASP A 374 -7.22 -23.95 -11.65
C ASP A 374 -8.58 -24.63 -11.41
N PRO A 375 -9.38 -24.93 -12.46
CA PRO A 375 -10.57 -25.76 -12.33
C PRO A 375 -10.24 -27.08 -11.63
N CYS A 376 -11.03 -27.43 -10.62
CA CYS A 376 -10.76 -28.61 -9.83
C CYS A 376 -11.01 -29.88 -10.67
N PRO A 377 -10.07 -30.85 -10.70
CA PRO A 377 -10.23 -32.09 -11.47
C PRO A 377 -11.38 -32.96 -10.97
N CYS A 378 -11.98 -32.63 -9.82
CA CYS A 378 -13.20 -33.26 -9.29
C CYS A 378 -14.44 -33.05 -10.19
N GLY A 379 -14.35 -32.22 -11.23
CA GLY A 379 -15.46 -31.92 -12.13
C GLY A 379 -16.55 -31.04 -11.51
N SER A 380 -16.30 -30.45 -10.33
CA SER A 380 -17.28 -29.62 -9.62
C SER A 380 -17.52 -28.25 -10.23
N GLY A 381 -16.71 -27.84 -11.21
CA GLY A 381 -16.69 -26.48 -11.75
C GLY A 381 -16.08 -25.43 -10.82
N LYS A 382 -15.63 -25.79 -9.61
CA LYS A 382 -14.98 -24.87 -8.65
C LYS A 382 -13.46 -24.86 -8.85
N LYS A 383 -12.78 -23.77 -8.43
CA LYS A 383 -11.31 -23.71 -8.35
C LYS A 383 -10.77 -24.78 -7.38
N TYR A 384 -9.57 -25.33 -7.62
CA TYR A 384 -8.99 -26.43 -6.83
C TYR A 384 -8.96 -26.13 -5.32
N LYS A 385 -8.54 -24.93 -4.92
CA LYS A 385 -8.54 -24.45 -3.52
C LYS A 385 -9.93 -24.42 -2.87
N LYS A 386 -11.01 -24.37 -3.67
CA LYS A 386 -12.41 -24.34 -3.22
C LYS A 386 -13.12 -25.72 -3.35
N CYS A 387 -12.45 -26.77 -3.81
CA CYS A 387 -12.96 -28.16 -3.86
C CYS A 387 -11.97 -29.11 -3.16
N CYS A 388 -11.09 -29.77 -3.91
CA CYS A 388 -10.22 -30.84 -3.41
C CYS A 388 -8.92 -30.36 -2.76
N GLY A 389 -8.57 -29.09 -2.88
CA GLY A 389 -7.37 -28.50 -2.30
C GLY A 389 -7.57 -27.93 -0.89
N LYS A 390 -8.52 -28.48 -0.12
CA LYS A 390 -8.72 -28.16 1.30
C LYS A 390 -7.67 -28.83 2.18
#